data_AF-A0A239ICL2-F1
#
_entry.id   AF-A0A239ICL2-F1
#
_cell.length_a   1.000
_cell.length_b   1.000
_cell.length_c   1.000
_cell.angle_alpha   90.00
_cell.angle_beta   90.00
_cell.angle_gamma   90.00
#
_symmetry.space_group_name_H-M   'P 1'
#
loop_
_entity.id
_entity.type
_entity.pdbx_description
1 polymer ?
#
loop_
_entity_poly.entity_id
_entity_poly.type
_entity_poly.pdbx_seq_one_letter_code
_entity_poly.pdbx_strand_id
1 'polypeptide(L)'
;MTEPTHPWIETQATVTGCRYQFARMNTLTLGFQTQDKFRIAFDYYAHGQLYSDEFQSPVAIAQNETIPVRYNPLNPVENSRSGQAGSGRTPLMAIGIAGSIVLSLIWLAMLRGCS
;
A
#
# COMPACT_ATOMS: atom_id res chain seq x y z
N MET A 1 -12.85 19.23 -26.48
CA MET A 1 -11.65 18.47 -26.07
C MET A 1 -12.16 17.13 -25.59
N THR A 2 -12.15 16.11 -26.45
CA THR A 2 -12.72 14.80 -26.15
C THR A 2 -11.56 13.91 -25.69
N GLU A 3 -11.46 13.69 -24.38
CA GLU A 3 -10.46 12.79 -23.81
C GLU A 3 -10.76 11.38 -24.33
N PRO A 4 -9.79 10.69 -24.97
CA PRO A 4 -10.01 9.33 -25.43
C PRO A 4 -10.29 8.44 -24.22
N THR A 5 -11.55 8.06 -24.07
CA THR A 5 -12.01 7.08 -23.07
C THR A 5 -11.49 5.72 -23.53
N HIS A 6 -10.23 5.41 -23.21
CA HIS A 6 -9.67 4.10 -23.55
C HIS A 6 -10.51 3.01 -22.87
N PRO A 7 -10.99 1.99 -23.61
CA PRO A 7 -11.81 0.95 -23.02
C PRO A 7 -10.93 0.11 -22.11
N TRP A 8 -11.16 0.22 -20.81
CA TRP A 8 -10.58 -0.66 -19.81
C TRP A 8 -10.93 -2.11 -20.14
N ILE A 9 -9.91 -2.95 -20.31
CA ILE A 9 -10.06 -4.34 -20.74
C ILE A 9 -10.30 -5.21 -19.50
N GLU A 10 -11.33 -6.06 -19.57
CA GLU A 10 -11.62 -7.05 -18.53
C GLU A 10 -10.65 -8.24 -18.62
N THR A 11 -10.10 -8.62 -17.47
CA THR A 11 -9.25 -9.79 -17.30
C THR A 11 -9.58 -10.50 -15.99
N GLN A 12 -9.07 -11.71 -15.85
CA GLN A 12 -9.16 -12.50 -14.64
C GLN A 12 -7.84 -12.39 -13.89
N ALA A 13 -7.91 -12.04 -12.61
CA ALA A 13 -6.76 -12.04 -11.73
C ALA A 13 -6.86 -13.19 -10.73
N THR A 14 -5.73 -13.82 -10.44
CA THR A 14 -5.64 -14.87 -9.43
C THR A 14 -5.16 -14.26 -8.12
N VAL A 15 -5.91 -14.47 -7.05
CA VAL A 15 -5.50 -14.04 -5.71
C VAL A 15 -4.31 -14.87 -5.26
N THR A 16 -3.19 -14.20 -5.00
CA THR A 16 -1.94 -14.84 -4.54
C THR A 16 -1.75 -14.72 -3.04
N GLY A 17 -2.46 -13.78 -2.39
CA GLY A 17 -2.36 -13.60 -0.95
C GLY A 17 -3.58 -12.92 -0.35
N CYS A 18 -3.88 -13.29 0.89
CA CYS A 18 -4.90 -12.64 1.70
C CYS A 18 -4.33 -12.45 3.11
N ARG A 19 -4.13 -11.20 3.52
CA ARG A 19 -3.59 -10.85 4.83
C ARG A 19 -4.55 -9.97 5.60
N TYR A 20 -4.83 -10.32 6.85
CA TYR A 20 -5.62 -9.46 7.73
C TYR A 20 -4.78 -8.26 8.19
N GLN A 21 -5.26 -7.05 7.95
CA GLN A 21 -4.66 -5.81 8.45
C GLN A 21 -5.47 -5.33 9.65
N PHE A 22 -4.89 -5.48 10.85
CA PHE A 22 -5.42 -4.79 12.03
C PHE A 22 -5.22 -3.29 11.82
N ALA A 23 -6.31 -2.52 11.80
CA ALA A 23 -6.23 -1.08 11.97
C ALA A 23 -5.49 -0.83 13.30
N ARG A 24 -4.28 -0.26 13.24
CA ARG A 24 -3.55 0.10 14.46
C ARG A 24 -4.45 1.03 15.25
N MET A 25 -4.85 0.55 16.42
CA MET A 25 -5.69 1.26 17.38
C MET A 25 -4.89 2.45 17.91
N ASN A 26 -4.89 3.57 17.17
CA ASN A 26 -4.50 4.84 17.73
C ASN A 26 -5.60 5.20 18.74
N THR A 27 -5.26 5.11 20.03
CA THR A 27 -6.13 5.18 21.21
C THR A 27 -6.79 6.55 21.43
N LEU A 28 -6.97 7.37 20.39
CA LEU A 28 -7.49 8.74 20.47
C LEU A 28 -8.52 9.12 19.39
N THR A 29 -8.87 8.25 18.45
CA THR A 29 -9.85 8.61 17.40
C THR A 29 -11.18 7.89 17.61
N LEU A 30 -12.01 8.44 18.51
CA LEU A 30 -13.45 8.17 18.52
C LEU A 30 -14.02 8.52 17.12
N GLY A 31 -14.41 7.52 16.33
CA GLY A 31 -15.39 7.73 15.26
C GLY A 31 -15.12 7.14 13.88
N PHE A 32 -13.90 6.70 13.55
CA PHE A 32 -13.63 6.20 12.19
C PHE A 32 -12.98 4.82 12.22
N GLN A 33 -13.82 3.80 12.36
CA GLN A 33 -13.44 2.41 12.10
C GLN A 33 -13.29 2.27 10.58
N THR A 34 -12.06 2.40 10.06
CA THR A 34 -11.74 2.03 8.68
C THR A 34 -12.14 0.58 8.47
N GLN A 35 -13.15 0.36 7.62
CA GLN A 35 -13.83 -0.92 7.44
C GLN A 35 -13.04 -1.94 6.60
N ASP A 36 -11.81 -1.61 6.25
CA ASP A 36 -10.94 -2.40 5.38
C ASP A 36 -10.02 -3.29 6.20
N LYS A 37 -10.43 -4.57 6.33
CA LYS A 37 -9.83 -5.53 7.25
C LYS A 37 -8.84 -6.47 6.59
N PHE A 38 -8.97 -6.74 5.30
CA PHE A 38 -8.13 -7.67 4.57
C PHE A 38 -7.42 -6.94 3.44
N ARG A 39 -6.12 -7.21 3.27
CA ARG A 39 -5.39 -6.83 2.08
C ARG A 39 -5.21 -8.06 1.21
N ILE A 40 -5.73 -7.96 0.00
CA ILE A 40 -5.75 -9.01 -1.00
C ILE A 40 -4.68 -8.68 -2.03
N ALA A 41 -3.73 -9.59 -2.22
CA ALA A 41 -2.74 -9.55 -3.29
C ALA A 41 -3.23 -10.43 -4.45
N PHE A 42 -3.10 -9.93 -5.67
CA PHE A 42 -3.57 -10.62 -6.86
C PHE A 42 -2.63 -10.40 -8.03
N ASP A 43 -2.57 -11.40 -8.91
CA ASP A 43 -1.77 -11.38 -10.12
C ASP A 43 -2.69 -11.51 -11.35
N TYR A 44 -2.43 -10.74 -12.39
CA TYR A 44 -3.15 -10.83 -13.66
C TYR A 44 -2.18 -10.80 -14.83
N TYR A 45 -2.59 -11.42 -15.93
CA TYR A 45 -1.80 -11.45 -17.15
C TYR A 45 -2.30 -10.40 -18.14
N ALA A 46 -1.41 -9.54 -18.61
CA ALA A 46 -1.69 -8.54 -19.62
C ALA A 46 -0.50 -8.38 -20.56
N HIS A 47 -0.74 -8.28 -21.87
CA HIS A 47 0.31 -8.07 -22.88
C HIS A 47 1.52 -9.03 -22.80
N GLY A 48 1.30 -10.30 -22.45
CA GLY A 48 2.38 -11.27 -22.35
C GLY A 48 3.17 -11.23 -21.03
N GLN A 49 2.78 -10.36 -20.09
CA GLN A 49 3.48 -10.15 -18.82
C GLN A 49 2.52 -10.33 -17.64
N LEU A 50 3.07 -10.82 -16.52
CA LEU A 50 2.35 -10.93 -15.25
C LEU A 50 2.49 -9.63 -14.47
N TYR A 51 1.38 -9.11 -13.98
CA TYR A 51 1.30 -7.92 -13.14
C TYR A 51 0.71 -8.30 -11.79
N SER A 52 1.30 -7.78 -10.72
CA SER A 52 0.86 -8.00 -9.36
C SER A 52 0.41 -6.67 -8.75
N ASP A 53 -0.75 -6.66 -8.08
CA ASP A 53 -1.22 -5.51 -7.33
C ASP A 53 -1.93 -5.97 -6.05
N GLU A 54 -2.18 -5.03 -5.15
CA GLU A 54 -2.89 -5.28 -3.89
C GLU A 54 -4.08 -4.33 -3.76
N PHE A 55 -5.14 -4.79 -3.10
CA PHE A 55 -6.24 -3.93 -2.68
C PHE A 55 -6.75 -4.29 -1.29
N GLN A 56 -7.46 -3.36 -0.65
CA GLN A 56 -8.11 -3.63 0.62
C GLN A 56 -9.57 -4.03 0.41
N SER A 57 -10.02 -5.01 1.20
CA SER A 57 -11.37 -5.56 1.18
C SER A 57 -11.88 -5.77 2.62
N PRO A 58 -13.17 -5.51 2.89
CA PRO A 58 -13.79 -5.88 4.16
C PRO A 58 -14.00 -7.40 4.30
N VAL A 59 -13.98 -8.13 3.18
CA VAL A 59 -14.22 -9.58 3.09
C VAL A 59 -12.93 -10.28 2.69
N ALA A 60 -12.63 -11.40 3.37
CA ALA A 60 -11.53 -12.26 3.01
C ALA A 60 -11.80 -12.95 1.67
N ILE A 61 -10.82 -12.92 0.77
CA ILE A 61 -10.85 -13.64 -0.52
C ILE A 61 -9.82 -14.77 -0.43
N ALA A 62 -10.18 -15.96 -0.86
CA ALA A 62 -9.30 -17.12 -0.71
C ALA A 62 -8.10 -17.01 -1.66
N GLN A 63 -6.96 -17.59 -1.27
CA GLN A 63 -5.86 -17.77 -2.21
C GLN A 63 -6.28 -18.69 -3.35
N ASN A 64 -5.74 -18.44 -4.54
CA ASN A 64 -6.08 -19.13 -5.79
C ASN A 64 -7.53 -18.89 -6.27
N GLU A 65 -8.26 -17.95 -5.66
CA GLU A 65 -9.55 -17.48 -6.15
C GLU A 65 -9.36 -16.54 -7.34
N THR A 66 -10.29 -16.58 -8.29
CA THR A 66 -10.24 -15.72 -9.48
C THR A 66 -11.18 -14.54 -9.30
N ILE A 67 -10.66 -13.32 -9.45
CA ILE A 67 -11.42 -12.08 -9.34
C ILE A 67 -11.41 -11.30 -10.67
N PRO A 68 -12.53 -10.66 -11.05
CA PRO A 68 -12.55 -9.81 -12.22
C PRO A 68 -11.79 -8.51 -11.95
N VAL A 69 -10.87 -8.17 -12.85
CA VAL A 69 -10.08 -6.93 -12.82
C VAL A 69 -10.15 -6.28 -14.19
N ARG A 70 -10.23 -4.95 -14.22
CA ARG A 70 -10.12 -4.19 -15.47
C ARG A 70 -8.76 -3.49 -15.49
N TYR A 71 -8.01 -3.58 -16.57
CA TYR A 71 -6.73 -2.91 -16.70
C TYR A 71 -6.74 -1.90 -17.85
N ASN A 72 -5.88 -0.88 -17.75
CA ASN A 72 -5.69 0.11 -18.80
C ASN A 72 -4.76 -0.49 -19.88
N PRO A 73 -5.21 -0.67 -21.14
CA PRO A 73 -4.37 -1.27 -22.17
C PRO A 73 -3.15 -0.42 -22.54
N LEU A 74 -3.21 0.91 -22.33
CA LEU A 74 -2.06 1.80 -22.57
C LEU A 74 -1.05 1.79 -21.42
N ASN A 75 -1.50 1.46 -20.21
CA ASN A 75 -0.66 1.34 -19.03
C ASN A 75 -1.11 0.12 -18.20
N PRO A 76 -0.63 -1.10 -18.53
CA PRO A 76 -1.16 -2.34 -17.96
C PRO A 76 -0.85 -2.51 -16.48
N VAL A 77 -0.08 -1.60 -15.86
CA VAL A 77 0.12 -1.52 -14.41
C VAL A 77 -1.12 -0.94 -13.71
N GLU A 78 -1.84 -0.03 -14.39
CA GLU A 78 -3.06 0.57 -13.87
C GLU A 78 -4.25 -0.39 -14.04
N ASN A 79 -4.95 -0.63 -12.94
CA ASN A 79 -6.13 -1.49 -12.90
C ASN A 79 -7.23 -0.92 -11.99
N SER A 80 -8.42 -1.54 -12.04
CA SER A 80 -9.65 -1.02 -11.43
C SER A 80 -9.60 -1.03 -9.91
N ARG A 81 -8.58 -1.69 -9.35
CA ARG A 81 -8.28 -1.79 -7.93
C ARG A 81 -7.05 -0.98 -7.53
N SER A 82 -6.34 -0.37 -8.49
CA SER A 82 -5.21 0.52 -8.21
C SER A 82 -5.68 1.70 -7.35
N GLY A 83 -4.97 1.96 -6.26
CA GLY A 83 -5.35 2.98 -5.26
C GLY A 83 -6.36 2.52 -4.21
N GLN A 84 -6.92 1.31 -4.33
CA GLN A 84 -7.74 0.67 -3.27
C GLN A 84 -6.89 -0.11 -2.26
N ALA A 85 -5.62 -0.37 -2.55
CA ALA A 85 -4.64 -0.56 -1.48
C ALA A 85 -4.53 0.79 -0.79
N GLY A 86 -5.25 0.96 0.32
CA GLY A 86 -5.38 2.21 1.06
C GLY A 86 -4.09 3.01 1.00
N SER A 87 -4.22 4.27 0.58
CA SER A 87 -3.17 5.27 0.44
C SER A 87 -2.36 5.40 1.73
N GLY A 88 -1.48 4.43 1.94
CA GLY A 88 -0.50 4.32 2.99
C GLY A 88 0.88 4.49 2.38
N ARG A 89 1.04 5.45 1.47
CA ARG A 89 2.34 6.08 1.27
C ARG A 89 2.64 6.89 2.54
N THR A 90 2.89 6.19 3.64
CA THR A 90 3.65 6.74 4.75
C THR A 90 5.04 6.96 4.19
N PRO A 91 5.56 8.20 4.08
CA PRO A 91 6.97 8.40 3.84
C PRO A 91 7.72 7.95 5.11
N LEU A 92 7.93 6.64 5.24
CA LEU A 92 8.82 6.02 6.22
C LEU A 92 10.25 6.10 5.68
N MET A 93 10.73 7.32 5.42
CA MET A 93 12.15 7.59 5.27
C MET A 93 12.42 9.01 5.76
N ALA A 94 13.41 9.15 6.64
CA ALA A 94 14.15 10.38 6.98
C ALA A 94 14.00 11.02 8.37
N ILE A 95 13.60 10.29 9.43
CA ILE A 95 13.91 10.73 10.82
C ILE A 95 14.51 9.55 11.61
N GLY A 96 15.59 8.96 11.09
CA GLY A 96 16.36 7.93 11.79
C GLY A 96 17.80 8.35 12.13
N ILE A 97 18.29 9.45 11.55
CA ILE A 97 19.72 9.81 11.60
C ILE A 97 19.95 11.15 12.32
N ALA A 98 18.96 12.06 12.36
CA ALA A 98 19.12 13.35 13.05
C ALA A 98 19.16 13.20 14.58
N GLY A 99 18.42 12.25 15.15
CA GLY A 99 18.34 12.07 16.61
C GLY A 99 19.65 11.58 17.23
N SER A 100 20.37 10.67 16.56
CA SER A 100 21.63 10.11 17.06
C SER A 100 22.77 11.15 17.04
N ILE A 101 22.83 12.02 16.02
CA ILE A 101 23.82 13.10 15.95
C ILE A 101 23.62 14.10 17.10
N VAL A 102 22.38 14.50 17.40
CA VAL A 102 22.07 15.44 18.49
C VAL A 102 22.42 14.84 19.86
N LEU A 103 22.05 13.57 20.10
CA LEU A 103 22.39 12.86 21.35
C LEU A 103 23.91 12.70 21.53
N SER A 104 24.64 12.36 20.46
CA SER A 104 26.10 12.28 20.51
C SER A 104 26.76 13.63 20.80
N LEU A 105 26.28 14.74 20.21
CA LEU A 105 26.81 16.08 20.49
C LEU A 105 26.54 16.54 21.92
N ILE A 106 25.35 16.27 22.47
CA ILE A 106 25.01 16.61 23.86
C ILE A 106 25.89 15.82 24.83
N TRP A 107 26.06 14.51 24.61
CA TRP A 107 26.93 13.68 25.44
C TRP A 107 28.39 14.15 25.41
N LEU A 108 28.88 14.52 24.24
CA LEU A 108 30.24 15.06 24.07
C LEU A 108 30.42 16.43 24.73
N ALA A 109 29.40 17.28 24.72
CA ALA A 109 29.41 18.55 25.43
C ALA A 109 29.45 18.36 26.95
N MET A 110 28.73 17.37 27.50
CA MET A 110 28.77 17.06 28.94
C MET A 110 30.15 16.56 29.37
N LEU A 111 30.80 15.69 28.60
CA LEU A 111 32.13 15.16 28.95
C LEU A 111 33.27 16.18 28.82
N ARG A 112 33.11 17.21 27.97
CA ARG A 112 34.11 18.28 27.79
C ARG A 112 33.86 19.51 28.66
N GLY A 113 32.74 19.56 29.38
CA GLY A 113 32.39 20.64 30.32
C GLY A 113 33.02 20.52 31.71
N CYS A 114 33.78 19.46 32.00
CA CYS A 114 34.62 19.39 33.18
C CYS A 114 36.04 19.88 32.84
N SER A 115 36.22 21.20 32.91
CA SER A 115 37.49 21.86 33.23
C SER A 115 37.32 22.72 34.46
#